data_AF-A0A4Q8TTK2-F1
#
_entry.id   AF-A0A4Q8TTK2-F1
#
_cell.length_a   1.000
_cell.length_b   1.000
_cell.length_c   1.000
_cell.angle_alpha   90.00
_cell.angle_beta   90.00
_cell.angle_gamma   90.00
#
_symmetry.space_group_name_H-M   'P 1'
#
loop_
_entity.id
_entity.type
_entity.pdbx_description
1 polymer ?
#
loop_
_entity_poly.entity_id
_entity_poly.type
_entity_poly.pdbx_seq_one_letter_code
_entity_poly.pdbx_strand_id
1 'polypeptide(L)'
;MKVIIGSILLLFSCLAYSKNCEEMSKKFFLDEMDAIVGSAVPEIKERPKYIAKLLTKIMTEYPEDDATKCMAKGLEQAQIEKRSQIKRANSEI
;
A
#
# COMPACT_ATOMS: atom_id res chain seq x y z
N MET A 1 2.80 -46.38 -28.37
CA MET A 1 1.53 -45.62 -28.35
C MET A 1 1.42 -45.00 -26.96
N LYS A 2 1.57 -43.68 -26.83
CA LYS A 2 0.46 -42.71 -26.62
C LYS A 2 -0.27 -43.01 -25.29
N VAL A 3 -0.34 -42.15 -24.28
CA VAL A 3 -0.33 -40.67 -24.23
C VAL A 3 0.15 -40.21 -22.86
N ILE A 4 1.09 -39.26 -22.84
CA ILE A 4 1.41 -38.43 -21.67
C ILE A 4 0.23 -37.47 -21.50
N ILE A 5 -0.62 -37.74 -20.52
CA ILE A 5 -1.62 -36.80 -20.00
C ILE A 5 -0.91 -36.14 -18.82
N GLY A 6 -0.69 -34.84 -18.75
CA GLY A 6 -1.33 -33.73 -19.43
C GLY A 6 -1.22 -32.60 -18.42
N SER A 7 -0.48 -31.56 -18.81
CA SER A 7 -0.26 -30.31 -18.11
C SER A 7 -1.37 -29.90 -17.14
N ILE A 8 -1.09 -29.89 -15.85
CA ILE A 8 -1.62 -28.85 -14.98
C ILE A 8 -0.45 -27.94 -14.65
N LEU A 9 -0.25 -27.00 -15.57
CA LEU A 9 0.36 -25.71 -15.31
C LEU A 9 -0.39 -25.08 -14.14
N LEU A 10 -0.01 -25.40 -12.91
CA LEU A 10 -0.18 -24.46 -11.80
C LEU A 10 0.84 -23.35 -12.02
N LEU A 11 0.50 -22.49 -12.99
CA LEU A 11 0.88 -21.09 -12.99
C LEU A 11 0.28 -20.49 -11.72
N PHE A 12 0.91 -20.77 -10.58
CA PHE A 12 1.05 -19.78 -9.54
C PHE A 12 1.93 -18.70 -10.15
N SER A 13 1.31 -17.88 -10.99
CA SER A 13 1.68 -16.50 -11.15
C SER A 13 1.57 -15.92 -9.74
N CYS A 14 2.59 -16.14 -8.91
CA CYS A 14 3.08 -15.08 -8.05
C CYS A 14 3.23 -13.92 -9.01
N LEU A 15 2.18 -13.10 -9.11
CA LEU A 15 2.34 -11.74 -9.54
C LEU A 15 3.42 -11.24 -8.60
N ALA A 16 4.65 -11.20 -9.12
CA ALA A 16 5.65 -10.27 -8.70
C ALA A 16 5.00 -8.91 -8.99
N TYR A 17 4.08 -8.55 -8.09
CA TYR A 17 3.50 -7.24 -8.01
C TYR A 17 4.72 -6.43 -7.61
N SER A 18 5.40 -5.85 -8.61
CA SER A 18 6.35 -4.79 -8.37
C SER A 18 5.53 -3.69 -7.74
N LYS A 19 5.40 -3.74 -6.41
CA LYS A 19 4.87 -2.63 -5.65
C LYS A 19 5.91 -1.57 -5.90
N ASN A 20 5.63 -0.63 -6.78
CA ASN A 20 6.45 0.56 -6.83
C ASN A 20 6.37 1.23 -5.45
N CYS A 21 7.37 2.03 -5.13
CA CYS A 21 7.54 2.64 -3.82
C CYS A 21 6.29 3.42 -3.34
N GLU A 22 5.53 3.99 -4.29
CA GLU A 22 4.25 4.68 -4.05
C GLU A 22 3.16 3.72 -3.53
N GLU A 23 2.97 2.57 -4.18
CA GLU A 23 1.96 1.58 -3.79
C GLU A 23 2.30 0.91 -2.44
N MET A 24 3.59 0.66 -2.17
CA MET A 24 4.03 0.18 -0.86
C MET A 24 3.70 1.20 0.23
N SER A 25 4.01 2.47 -0.02
CA SER A 25 3.70 3.58 0.88
C SER A 25 2.19 3.71 1.11
N LYS A 26 1.39 3.65 0.03
CA LYS A 26 -0.08 3.65 0.11
C LYS A 26 -0.58 2.55 1.04
N LYS A 27 -0.10 1.31 0.82
CA LYS A 27 -0.50 0.17 1.65
C LYS A 27 -0.11 0.36 3.12
N PHE A 28 1.10 0.87 3.38
CA PHE A 28 1.52 1.16 4.75
C PHE A 28 0.57 2.16 5.43
N PHE A 29 0.16 3.21 4.72
CA PHE A 29 -0.78 4.19 5.26
C PHE A 29 -2.15 3.58 5.58
N LEU A 30 -2.68 2.72 4.71
CA LEU A 30 -3.97 2.05 4.92
C LEU A 30 -3.91 0.96 6.01
N ASP A 31 -2.81 0.24 6.12
CA ASP A 31 -2.68 -0.89 7.06
C ASP A 31 -2.26 -0.44 8.46
N GLU A 32 -1.27 0.46 8.56
CA GLU A 32 -0.62 0.83 9.83
C GLU A 32 -0.99 2.23 10.33
N MET A 33 -1.54 3.09 9.46
CA MET A 33 -1.87 4.48 9.79
C MET A 33 -3.31 4.85 9.43
N ASP A 34 -4.21 3.87 9.37
CA ASP A 34 -5.58 4.02 8.86
C ASP A 34 -6.35 5.18 9.48
N ALA A 35 -6.22 5.33 10.81
CA ALA A 35 -6.84 6.40 11.61
C ALA A 35 -6.35 7.82 11.25
N ILE A 36 -5.23 7.92 10.52
CA ILE A 36 -4.52 9.17 10.18
C ILE A 36 -4.81 9.57 8.72
N VAL A 37 -5.22 8.62 7.88
CA VAL A 37 -5.46 8.83 6.44
C VAL A 37 -6.75 9.61 6.16
N GLY A 38 -7.66 9.76 7.13
CA GLY A 38 -9.01 10.27 6.86
C GLY A 38 -9.54 11.43 7.71
N SER A 39 -8.90 11.84 8.80
CA SER A 39 -9.56 12.75 9.76
C SER A 39 -8.56 13.61 10.51
N ALA A 40 -8.99 14.82 10.90
CA ALA A 40 -8.22 15.79 11.68
C ALA A 40 -7.44 15.07 12.79
N VAL A 41 -6.14 14.95 12.57
CA VAL A 41 -5.30 14.00 13.30
C VAL A 41 -5.11 14.57 14.70
N PRO A 42 -5.65 13.95 15.79
CA PRO A 42 -5.16 14.27 17.12
C PRO A 42 -3.66 14.00 17.08
N GLU A 43 -2.86 14.82 17.73
CA GLU A 43 -1.40 14.72 17.72
C GLU A 43 -0.97 13.32 18.21
N ILE A 44 -0.90 12.34 17.30
CA ILE A 44 -0.56 10.97 17.64
C ILE A 44 0.93 11.03 17.90
N LYS A 45 1.31 10.96 19.18
CA LYS A 45 2.72 10.94 19.63
C LYS A 45 3.56 9.92 18.85
N GLU A 46 2.93 8.88 18.31
CA GLU A 46 3.57 7.82 17.53
C GLU A 46 3.72 8.12 16.03
N ARG A 47 3.11 9.18 15.48
CA ARG A 47 3.23 9.52 14.06
C ARG A 47 4.69 9.60 13.59
N PRO A 48 5.62 10.27 14.31
CA PRO A 48 7.03 10.28 13.92
C PRO A 48 7.64 8.87 13.84
N LYS A 49 7.23 7.94 14.72
CA LYS A 49 7.69 6.54 14.72
C LYS A 49 7.21 5.80 13.47
N TYR A 50 5.95 5.96 13.07
CA TYR A 50 5.42 5.35 11.86
C TYR A 50 6.07 5.92 10.58
N ILE A 51 6.27 7.24 10.54
CA ILE A 51 6.98 7.90 9.44
C ILE A 51 8.41 7.40 9.34
N ALA A 52 9.14 7.30 10.46
CA ALA A 52 10.49 6.74 10.48
C ALA A 52 10.51 5.28 9.99
N LYS A 53 9.55 4.46 10.44
CA LYS A 53 9.41 3.07 9.99
C LYS A 53 9.18 2.97 8.48
N LEU A 54 8.27 3.77 7.94
CA LEU A 54 8.02 3.82 6.49
C LEU A 54 9.25 4.29 5.72
N LEU A 55 9.92 5.34 6.20
CA LEU A 55 11.13 5.87 5.56
C LEU A 55 12.25 4.82 5.53
N THR A 56 12.51 4.13 6.64
CA THR A 56 13.48 3.01 6.69
C THR A 56 13.10 1.91 5.70
N LYS A 57 11.82 1.57 5.62
CA LYS A 57 11.34 0.55 4.69
C LYS A 57 11.57 0.95 3.23
N ILE A 58 11.26 2.20 2.88
CA ILE A 58 11.49 2.73 1.54
C ILE A 58 12.97 2.72 1.19
N MET A 59 13.83 3.25 2.06
CA MET A 59 15.28 3.30 1.80
C MET A 59 15.90 1.89 1.69
N THR A 60 15.30 0.88 2.30
CA THR A 60 15.78 -0.51 2.25
C THR A 60 15.31 -1.23 0.98
N GLU A 61 14.03 -1.06 0.63
CA GLU A 61 13.40 -1.81 -0.48
C GLU A 61 13.48 -1.07 -1.82
N TYR A 62 13.61 0.26 -1.80
CA TYR A 62 13.64 1.17 -2.96
C TYR A 62 14.74 2.24 -2.78
N PRO A 63 16.02 1.85 -2.66
CA PRO A 63 17.11 2.78 -2.35
C PRO A 63 17.34 3.86 -3.41
N GLU A 64 16.93 3.60 -4.66
CA GLU A 64 17.05 4.54 -5.79
C GLU A 64 15.86 5.52 -5.90
N ASP A 65 14.77 5.27 -5.16
CA ASP A 65 13.57 6.08 -5.22
C ASP A 65 13.62 7.23 -4.20
N ASP A 66 13.07 8.39 -4.56
CA ASP A 66 12.89 9.50 -3.62
C ASP A 66 11.84 9.13 -2.57
N ALA A 67 12.31 8.79 -1.37
CA ALA A 67 11.47 8.36 -0.26
C ALA A 67 10.39 9.38 0.10
N THR A 68 10.70 10.67 0.04
CA THR A 68 9.73 11.73 0.35
C THR A 68 8.62 11.74 -0.69
N LYS A 69 8.98 11.64 -1.97
CA LYS A 69 8.03 11.57 -3.07
C LYS A 69 7.15 10.32 -2.99
N CYS A 70 7.72 9.17 -2.67
CA CYS A 70 6.96 7.94 -2.48
C CYS A 70 5.93 8.06 -1.36
N MET A 71 6.35 8.57 -0.20
CA MET A 71 5.47 8.76 0.94
C MET A 71 4.33 9.73 0.61
N ALA A 72 4.65 10.85 -0.03
CA ALA A 72 3.66 11.86 -0.40
C ALA A 72 2.58 11.28 -1.33
N LYS A 73 3.00 10.59 -2.39
CA LYS A 73 2.06 9.98 -3.34
C LYS A 73 1.28 8.81 -2.75
N GLY A 74 1.94 7.96 -1.95
CA GLY A 74 1.27 6.88 -1.23
C GLY A 74 0.19 7.40 -0.29
N LEU A 75 0.48 8.48 0.44
CA LEU A 75 -0.50 9.14 1.31
C LEU A 75 -1.68 9.71 0.52
N GLU A 76 -1.42 10.41 -0.59
CA GLU A 76 -2.47 10.95 -1.46
C GLU A 76 -3.41 9.84 -1.97
N GLN A 77 -2.84 8.74 -2.46
CA GLN A 77 -3.62 7.59 -2.94
C GLN A 77 -4.43 6.95 -1.81
N ALA A 78 -3.85 6.80 -0.62
CA ALA A 78 -4.54 6.24 0.54
C ALA A 78 -5.75 7.11 0.94
N GLN A 79 -5.59 8.44 0.91
CA GLN A 79 -6.69 9.39 1.17
C GLN A 79 -7.81 9.28 0.13
N ILE A 80 -7.47 9.17 -1.15
CA ILE A 80 -8.45 8.98 -2.23
C ILE A 80 -9.23 7.68 -2.03
N GLU A 81 -8.53 6.60 -1.69
CA GLU A 81 -9.14 5.29 -1.44
C GLU A 81 -10.11 5.35 -0.26
N LYS A 82 -9.68 5.95 0.86
CA LYS A 82 -10.55 6.15 2.03
C LYS A 82 -11.79 6.97 1.74
N ARG A 83 -11.63 8.10 1.05
CA ARG A 83 -12.77 8.94 0.64
C ARG A 83 -13.74 8.17 -0.24
N SER A 84 -13.23 7.30 -1.12
CA SER A 84 -14.08 6.47 -1.99
C SER A 84 -14.82 5.39 -1.21
N GLN A 85 -14.17 4.76 -0.23
CA GLN A 85 -14.82 3.78 0.66
C GLN A 85 -15.95 4.42 1.47
N ILE A 86 -15.73 5.60 2.05
CA ILE A 86 -16.76 6.35 2.80
C ILE A 86 -17.95 6.70 1.91
N LYS A 87 -17.68 7.18 0.68
CA LYS A 87 -18.75 7.48 -0.29
C LYS A 87 -19.59 6.25 -0.63
N ARG A 88 -18.97 5.09 -0.83
CA ARG A 88 -19.68 3.83 -1.11
C ARG A 88 -20.53 3.39 0.08
N ALA A 89 -19.96 3.42 1.28
CA ALA A 89 -20.67 3.08 2.51
C ALA A 89 -21.91 3.96 2.71
N ASN A 90 -21.82 5.25 2.38
CA ASN A 90 -22.95 6.19 2.50
C ASN A 90 -23.99 6.06 1.36
N SER A 91 -23.66 5.41 0.24
CA SER A 91 -24.61 5.17 -0.86
C SER A 91 -25.40 3.87 -0.73
N GLU A 92 -25.02 3.02 0.22
CA GLU A 92 -25.67 1.73 0.53
C GLU A 92 -26.68 1.84 1.70
N ILE A 93 -26.86 3.04 2.26
CA ILE A 93 -27.82 3.40 3.33
C ILE A 93 -28.95 4.23 2.73
#